data_AF-A0A944GVT9-F1
#
_entry.id   AF-A0A944GVT9-F1
#
_cell.length_a   1.000
_cell.length_b   1.000
_cell.length_c   1.000
_cell.angle_alpha   90.00
_cell.angle_beta   90.00
_cell.angle_gamma   90.00
#
_symmetry.space_group_name_H-M   'P 1'
#
loop_
_entity.id
_entity.type
_entity.pdbx_description
1 polymer ?
#
loop_
_entity_poly.entity_id
_entity_poly.type
_entity_poly.pdbx_seq_one_letter_code
_entity_poly.pdbx_strand_id
1 'polypeptide(L)'
;MTKTDYDRALYYTHRSQWDNLLILMVRTEDQFLAKKIEHFLHAYNFEKDYTVIEKRLYSLLRYIDHANEAAGDDYLETAVTGSI
;
A
#
# COMPACT_ATOMS: atom_id res chain seq x y z
N MET A 1 2.80 -11.42 7.12
CA MET A 1 3.53 -10.73 6.03
C MET A 1 2.92 -9.37 5.66
N THR A 2 1.90 -8.87 6.39
CA THR A 2 1.11 -7.69 5.99
C THR A 2 1.81 -6.35 6.23
N LYS A 3 2.38 -6.12 7.42
CA LYS A 3 3.05 -4.85 7.76
C LYS A 3 4.23 -4.51 6.84
N THR A 4 5.02 -5.52 6.47
CA THR A 4 6.19 -5.33 5.59
C THR A 4 5.79 -4.91 4.17
N ASP A 5 4.61 -5.30 3.70
CA ASP A 5 4.13 -4.91 2.38
C ASP A 5 3.71 -3.43 2.36
N TYR A 6 3.10 -2.92 3.43
CA TYR A 6 2.76 -1.50 3.56
C TYR A 6 4.00 -0.60 3.60
N ASP A 7 5.00 -0.97 4.42
CA ASP A 7 6.27 -0.23 4.50
C ASP A 7 7.00 -0.21 3.14
N ARG A 8 6.98 -1.34 2.40
CA ARG A 8 7.53 -1.43 1.04
C ARG A 8 6.73 -0.60 0.04
N ALA A 9 5.40 -0.64 0.10
CA ALA A 9 4.54 0.13 -0.80
C ALA A 9 4.79 1.63 -0.62
N LEU A 10 4.90 2.11 0.62
CA LEU A 10 5.22 3.50 0.93
C LEU A 10 6.59 3.89 0.36
N TYR A 11 7.61 3.05 0.61
CA TYR A 11 8.97 3.28 0.12
C TYR A 11 9.07 3.33 -1.40
N TYR A 12 8.45 2.39 -2.11
CA TYR A 12 8.43 2.37 -3.58
C TYR A 12 7.66 3.55 -4.15
N THR A 13 6.55 3.95 -3.50
CA THR A 13 5.75 5.09 -3.94
C THR A 13 6.54 6.40 -3.83
N HIS A 14 7.22 6.63 -2.70
CA HIS A 14 8.03 7.84 -2.49
C HIS A 14 9.23 7.93 -3.46
N ARG A 15 9.83 6.79 -3.84
CA ARG A 15 10.94 6.76 -4.81
C ARG A 15 10.50 6.62 -6.26
N SER A 16 9.19 6.62 -6.52
CA SER A 16 8.63 6.38 -7.85
C SER A 16 9.12 5.09 -8.51
N GLN A 17 9.33 4.03 -7.72
CA GLN A 17 9.74 2.72 -8.20
C GLN A 17 8.53 1.88 -8.61
N TRP A 18 7.89 2.28 -9.71
CA TRP A 18 6.62 1.70 -10.16
C TRP A 18 6.71 0.22 -10.53
N ASP A 19 7.84 -0.24 -11.06
CA ASP A 19 8.07 -1.67 -11.34
C ASP A 19 8.08 -2.51 -10.06
N ASN A 20 8.72 -2.01 -8.99
CA ASN A 20 8.71 -2.68 -7.68
C ASN A 20 7.32 -2.66 -7.05
N LEU A 21 6.54 -1.60 -7.29
CA LEU A 21 5.15 -1.51 -6.85
C LEU A 21 4.27 -2.52 -7.59
N LEU A 22 4.48 -2.70 -8.90
CA LEU A 22 3.80 -3.74 -9.69
C LEU A 22 4.17 -5.16 -9.21
N ILE A 23 5.44 -5.43 -8.92
CA ILE A 23 5.86 -6.71 -8.35
C ILE A 23 5.20 -6.94 -6.98
N LEU A 24 5.15 -5.90 -6.13
CA LEU A 24 4.49 -5.97 -4.82
C LEU A 24 2.99 -6.28 -4.95
N MET A 25 2.30 -5.64 -5.90
CA MET A 25 0.89 -5.88 -6.21
C MET A 25 0.60 -7.35 -6.53
N VAL A 26 1.47 -8.01 -7.28
CA VAL A 26 1.30 -9.43 -7.66
C VAL A 26 1.58 -10.37 -6.49
N ARG A 27 2.42 -9.95 -5.53
CA ARG A 27 2.92 -10.81 -4.44
C ARG A 27 2.19 -10.64 -3.12
N THR A 28 1.52 -9.52 -2.91
CA THR A 28 0.79 -9.26 -1.66
C THR A 28 -0.50 -10.07 -1.61
N GLU A 29 -0.85 -10.57 -0.43
CA GLU A 29 -2.12 -11.27 -0.19
C GLU A 29 -3.28 -10.28 0.06
N ASP A 30 -2.95 -9.00 0.27
CA ASP A 30 -3.94 -7.95 0.47
C ASP A 30 -4.55 -7.50 -0.86
N GLN A 31 -5.77 -7.96 -1.12
CA GLN A 31 -6.52 -7.64 -2.33
C GLN A 31 -6.86 -6.15 -2.45
N PHE A 32 -7.03 -5.44 -1.33
CA PHE A 32 -7.31 -4.00 -1.36
C PHE A 32 -6.06 -3.21 -1.71
N LEU A 33 -4.90 -3.56 -1.13
CA LEU A 33 -3.61 -2.98 -1.49
C LEU A 33 -3.32 -3.20 -2.96
N ALA A 34 -3.43 -4.45 -3.43
CA ALA A 34 -3.19 -4.80 -4.82
C ALA A 34 -4.07 -3.96 -5.77
N LYS A 35 -5.38 -3.87 -5.49
CA LYS A 35 -6.32 -3.10 -6.32
C LYS A 35 -6.03 -1.59 -6.30
N LYS A 36 -5.56 -1.03 -5.18
CA LYS A 36 -5.17 0.38 -5.10
C LYS A 36 -3.90 0.66 -5.91
N ILE A 37 -2.92 -0.24 -5.86
CA ILE A 37 -1.71 -0.16 -6.69
C ILE A 37 -2.09 -0.24 -8.17
N GLU A 38 -2.94 -1.20 -8.55
CA GLU A 38 -3.43 -1.36 -9.93
C GLU A 38 -4.06 -0.07 -10.46
N HIS A 39 -5.02 0.51 -9.72
CA HIS A 39 -5.67 1.75 -10.14
C HIS A 39 -4.70 2.93 -10.27
N PHE A 40 -3.70 3.02 -9.40
CA PHE A 40 -2.68 4.05 -9.48
C PHE A 40 -1.79 3.84 -10.72
N LEU A 41 -1.26 2.63 -10.92
CA LEU A 41 -0.41 2.32 -12.07
C LEU A 41 -1.15 2.50 -13.40
N HIS A 42 -2.42 2.08 -13.46
CA HIS A 42 -3.27 2.31 -14.63
C HIS A 42 -3.45 3.81 -14.88
N ALA A 43 -3.81 4.58 -13.85
CA ALA A 43 -3.97 6.03 -14.01
C ALA A 43 -2.67 6.69 -14.47
N TYR A 44 -1.53 6.32 -13.88
CA TYR A 44 -0.22 6.86 -14.25
C TYR A 44 0.17 6.61 -15.71
N ASN A 45 -0.20 5.44 -16.27
CA ASN A 45 0.18 5.08 -17.64
C ASN A 45 -0.82 5.56 -18.72
N PHE A 46 -2.11 5.69 -18.38
CA PHE A 46 -3.16 5.88 -19.38
C PHE A 46 -3.96 7.19 -19.23
N GLU A 47 -4.00 7.79 -18.03
CA GLU A 47 -4.77 9.01 -17.81
C GLU A 47 -3.99 10.24 -18.28
N LYS A 48 -4.69 11.15 -18.94
CA LYS A 48 -4.14 12.45 -19.37
C LYS A 48 -4.39 13.56 -18.35
N ASP A 49 -5.35 13.35 -17.46
CA ASP A 49 -5.70 14.29 -16.40
C ASP A 49 -4.87 14.01 -15.14
N TYR A 50 -3.90 14.88 -14.88
CA TYR A 50 -3.03 14.80 -13.70
C TYR A 50 -3.80 14.79 -12.38
N THR A 51 -4.99 15.40 -12.32
CA THR A 51 -5.81 15.40 -11.10
C THR A 51 -6.35 14.01 -10.78
N VAL A 52 -6.56 13.16 -11.79
CA VAL A 52 -6.98 11.77 -11.61
C VAL A 52 -5.82 10.95 -11.06
N ILE A 53 -4.61 11.12 -11.60
CA ILE A 53 -3.40 10.45 -11.13
C ILE A 53 -3.14 10.81 -9.67
N GLU A 54 -3.19 12.10 -9.34
CA GLU A 54 -3.00 12.63 -7.98
C GLU A 54 -4.03 12.04 -6.99
N LYS A 55 -5.31 12.00 -7.37
CA LYS A 55 -6.36 11.38 -6.53
C LYS A 55 -6.11 9.90 -6.28
N ARG A 56 -5.64 9.16 -7.28
CA ARG A 56 -5.31 7.72 -7.12
C ARG A 56 -4.09 7.53 -6.24
N LEU A 57 -3.06 8.36 -6.40
CA LEU A 57 -1.88 8.37 -5.55
C LEU A 57 -2.24 8.64 -4.09
N TYR A 58 -3.01 9.69 -3.80
CA TYR A 58 -3.47 9.97 -2.43
C TYR A 58 -4.34 8.86 -1.87
N SER A 59 -5.22 8.26 -2.68
CA SER A 59 -6.03 7.12 -2.22
C SER A 59 -5.17 5.91 -1.86
N LEU A 60 -4.05 5.69 -2.56
CA LEU A 60 -3.11 4.61 -2.27
C LEU A 60 -2.35 4.90 -0.96
N LEU A 61 -1.75 6.09 -0.84
CA LEU A 61 -1.01 6.50 0.35
C LEU A 61 -1.86 6.44 1.61
N ARG A 62 -3.07 7.02 1.57
CA ARG A 62 -4.00 7.00 2.72
C ARG A 62 -4.38 5.59 3.15
N TYR A 63 -4.50 4.67 2.20
CA TYR A 63 -4.79 3.28 2.53
C TYR A 63 -3.58 2.59 3.16
N ILE A 64 -2.38 2.82 2.62
CA ILE A 64 -1.13 2.29 3.18
C ILE A 64 -0.94 2.77 4.61
N ASP A 65 -1.13 4.07 4.89
CA ASP A 65 -1.00 4.63 6.24
C ASP A 65 -2.00 3.98 7.19
N HIS A 66 -3.29 3.95 6.82
CA HIS A 66 -4.33 3.35 7.65
C HIS A 66 -4.09 1.85 7.92
N ALA A 67 -3.70 1.10 6.90
CA ALA A 67 -3.43 -0.33 7.04
C ALA A 67 -2.15 -0.60 7.87
N ASN A 68 -1.16 0.29 7.80
CA ASN A 68 0.06 0.19 8.60
C ASN A 68 -0.19 0.51 10.08
N GLU A 69 -1.04 1.50 10.37
CA GLU A 69 -1.53 1.79 11.73
C GLU A 69 -2.31 0.61 12.30
N ALA A 70 -3.31 0.10 11.56
CA ALA A 70 -4.11 -1.05 11.99
C ALA A 70 -3.24 -2.31 12.21
N ALA A 71 -2.25 -2.55 11.34
CA ALA A 71 -1.31 -3.64 11.52
C ALA A 71 -0.36 -3.43 12.71
N GLY A 72 -0.09 -2.19 13.12
CA GLY A 72 0.72 -1.85 14.28
C GLY A 72 0.02 -2.17 15.60
N ASP A 73 -1.29 -1.93 15.68
CA ASP A 73 -2.11 -2.21 16.86
C ASP A 73 -2.22 -3.73 17.14
N ASP A 74 -2.29 -4.57 16.11
CA ASP A 74 -2.30 -6.04 16.22
C ASP A 74 -1.04 -6.59 16.94
N TYR A 75 0.14 -5.99 16.72
CA TYR A 75 1.37 -6.39 17.40
C TYR A 75 1.38 -5.94 18.88
N LEU A 76 0.77 -4.80 19.19
CA LEU A 76 0.66 -4.32 20.57
C LEU A 76 -0.33 -5.16 21.37
N GLU A 77 -1.46 -5.56 20.77
CA GLU A 77 -2.43 -6.44 21.43
C GLU A 77 -1.86 -7.84 21.67
N THR A 78 -1.13 -8.41 20.69
CA THR A 78 -0.43 -9.70 20.84
C THR A 78 0.69 -9.64 21.88
N ALA A 79 1.40 -8.51 21.99
CA ALA A 79 2.45 -8.32 23.01
C ALA A 79 1.88 -8.12 24.42
N VAL A 80 0.68 -7.55 24.55
CA VAL A 80 -0.02 -7.33 25.83
C VAL A 80 -0.74 -8.60 26.31
N THR A 81 -1.27 -9.43 25.41
CA THR A 81 -1.95 -10.70 25.74
C THR A 81 -1.02 -11.91 25.82
N GLY A 82 0.25 -11.66 26.18
CA GLY A 82 1.31 -12.66 26.31
C GLY A 82 0.80 -14.05 26.70
N SER A 83 1.00 -15.01 25.79
CA SER A 83 0.68 -16.41 25.98
C SER A 83 1.25 -16.93 27.29
N ILE A 84 0.37 -17.48 28.13
CA ILE A 84 0.68 -18.46 29.18
C ILE A 84 0.42 -19.85 28.59
#